data_AF-A0AAX2AH67-F1
#
_entry.id   AF-A0AAX2AH67-F1
#
_cell.length_a   1.000
_cell.length_b   1.000
_cell.length_c   1.000
_cell.angle_alpha   90.00
_cell.angle_beta   90.00
_cell.angle_gamma   90.00
#
_symmetry.space_group_name_H-M   'P 1'
#
loop_
_entity.id
_entity.type
_entity.pdbx_description
1 polymer ?
#
loop_
_entity_poly.entity_id
_entity_poly.type
_entity_poly.pdbx_seq_one_letter_code
_entity_poly.pdbx_strand_id
1 'polypeptide(L)'
;MSFISKTLLASTLLISSIYANNIDEKVLNFEKDRFSKNDRVKVEKLSINLKKKLSLENWYGYIIDVEAKIADKSIKAKDVLFSNGTFIAPELLDINTGKSLKDIMTPTLTSKYYDKKRLIAGNENAKDKIVIFSDPLCPFCIDYVPEVIKFVKEHKNKIALYYYHFPLLRIHPAAETITKAMVIAKNKGVKDIELKVYQADFEPFFDSKETSKEKILEAFNKLIKTDIKLEELEDKKLREEIFEDVAMGEEVMVQGTPTIFINGEQDKSKLKYEELGK
;
A
#
# COMPACT_ATOMS: atom_id res chain seq x y z
N MET A 1 -32.83 -23.13 48.22
CA MET A 1 -33.07 -22.08 47.21
C MET A 1 -32.15 -20.91 47.49
N SER A 2 -31.19 -20.62 46.60
CA SER A 2 -30.84 -19.24 46.25
C SER A 2 -30.03 -19.27 44.96
N PHE A 3 -30.74 -18.98 43.87
CA PHE A 3 -30.21 -18.82 42.52
C PHE A 3 -29.58 -17.43 42.41
N ILE A 4 -28.31 -17.29 42.74
CA ILE A 4 -27.53 -16.07 42.46
C ILE A 4 -26.24 -16.52 41.78
N SER A 5 -26.24 -16.64 40.44
CA SER A 5 -24.95 -16.80 39.72
C SER A 5 -24.96 -16.58 38.20
N LYS A 6 -26.04 -16.13 37.52
CA LYS A 6 -26.01 -16.05 36.03
C LYS A 6 -26.40 -14.72 35.38
N THR A 7 -26.70 -13.67 36.14
CA THR A 7 -27.17 -12.38 35.58
C THR A 7 -26.13 -11.26 35.50
N LEU A 8 -24.92 -11.44 36.05
CA LEU A 8 -23.91 -10.37 36.08
C LEU A 8 -23.02 -10.27 34.80
N LEU A 9 -22.94 -11.33 33.99
CA LEU A 9 -22.11 -11.30 32.77
C LEU A 9 -22.82 -10.63 31.58
N ALA A 10 -24.15 -10.64 31.53
CA ALA A 10 -24.89 -10.07 30.41
C ALA A 10 -24.98 -8.53 30.48
N SER A 11 -25.03 -7.96 31.69
CA SER A 11 -25.13 -6.51 31.90
C SER A 11 -23.83 -5.76 31.61
N THR A 12 -22.66 -6.33 31.93
CA THR A 12 -21.36 -5.74 31.60
C THR A 12 -21.09 -5.70 30.09
N LEU A 13 -21.47 -6.77 29.36
CA LEU A 13 -21.42 -6.82 27.90
C LEU A 13 -22.33 -5.76 27.26
N LEU A 14 -23.56 -5.59 27.75
CA LEU A 14 -24.52 -4.59 27.24
C LEU A 14 -24.07 -3.13 27.50
N ILE A 15 -23.50 -2.83 28.66
CA ILE A 15 -23.02 -1.47 28.97
C ILE A 15 -21.79 -1.14 28.12
N SER A 16 -20.88 -2.10 27.92
CA SER A 16 -19.71 -1.92 27.07
C SER A 16 -20.07 -1.66 25.61
N SER A 17 -21.12 -2.30 25.08
CA SER A 17 -21.57 -2.09 23.69
C SER A 17 -22.29 -0.75 23.49
N ILE A 18 -23.09 -0.29 24.46
CA ILE A 18 -23.73 1.04 24.40
C ILE A 18 -22.68 2.15 24.48
N TYR A 19 -21.69 2.02 25.37
CA TYR A 19 -20.59 2.98 25.47
C TYR A 19 -19.69 2.96 24.22
N ALA A 20 -19.43 1.77 23.66
CA ALA A 20 -18.66 1.59 22.43
C ALA A 20 -19.38 2.15 21.19
N ASN A 21 -20.72 2.10 21.12
CA ASN A 21 -21.48 2.72 20.03
C ASN A 21 -21.45 4.25 20.11
N ASN A 22 -21.39 4.82 21.32
CA ASN A 22 -21.33 6.27 21.53
C ASN A 22 -19.97 6.86 21.10
N ILE A 23 -18.86 6.18 21.38
CA ILE A 23 -17.53 6.64 20.93
C ILE A 23 -17.41 6.65 19.39
N ASP A 24 -17.98 5.65 18.71
CA ASP A 24 -17.86 5.52 17.26
C ASP A 24 -18.59 6.65 16.53
N GLU A 25 -19.79 7.00 16.99
CA GLU A 25 -20.54 8.15 16.48
C GLU A 25 -19.80 9.46 16.76
N LYS A 26 -19.23 9.65 17.96
CA LYS A 26 -18.40 10.81 18.28
C LYS A 26 -17.18 10.94 17.38
N VAL A 27 -16.50 9.83 17.09
CA VAL A 27 -15.34 9.80 16.19
C VAL A 27 -15.74 10.20 14.77
N LEU A 28 -16.81 9.61 14.23
CA LEU A 28 -17.29 9.95 12.89
C LEU A 28 -17.77 11.40 12.78
N ASN A 29 -18.45 11.93 13.79
CA ASN A 29 -18.86 13.33 13.85
C ASN A 29 -17.65 14.26 13.92
N PHE A 30 -16.65 13.94 14.74
CA PHE A 30 -15.40 14.70 14.78
C PHE A 30 -14.70 14.73 13.42
N GLU A 31 -14.59 13.59 12.75
CA GLU A 31 -13.97 13.50 11.43
C GLU A 31 -14.72 14.32 10.37
N LYS A 32 -16.05 14.21 10.37
CA LYS A 32 -16.91 15.02 9.51
C LYS A 32 -16.64 16.51 9.68
N ASP A 33 -16.67 16.98 10.94
CA ASP A 33 -16.42 18.37 11.27
C ASP A 33 -15.00 18.80 10.89
N ARG A 34 -14.01 17.94 11.12
CA ARG A 34 -12.60 18.21 10.78
C ARG A 34 -12.40 18.41 9.28
N PHE A 35 -12.99 17.56 8.44
CA PHE A 35 -12.90 17.71 6.98
C PHE A 35 -13.72 18.88 6.46
N SER A 36 -14.89 19.14 7.03
CA SER A 36 -15.76 20.26 6.64
C SER A 36 -15.18 21.64 6.95
N LYS A 37 -14.09 21.74 7.73
CA LYS A 37 -13.35 23.01 7.94
C LYS A 37 -12.65 23.53 6.68
N ASN A 38 -12.44 22.68 5.67
CA ASN A 38 -11.89 23.10 4.40
C ASN A 38 -13.05 23.20 3.39
N ASP A 39 -13.45 24.41 3.02
CA ASP A 39 -14.58 24.67 2.11
C ASP A 39 -14.44 24.01 0.74
N ARG A 40 -13.22 23.61 0.37
CA ARG A 40 -12.94 22.87 -0.88
C ARG A 40 -13.23 21.38 -0.79
N VAL A 41 -13.53 20.85 0.41
CA VAL A 41 -13.74 19.43 0.69
C VAL A 41 -15.20 19.19 1.04
N LYS A 42 -15.91 18.49 0.16
CA LYS A 42 -17.27 18.02 0.44
C LYS A 42 -17.23 16.54 0.77
N VAL A 43 -17.34 16.20 2.06
CA VAL A 43 -17.44 14.80 2.51
C VAL A 43 -18.74 14.19 1.98
N GLU A 44 -18.64 13.12 1.21
CA GLU A 44 -19.78 12.36 0.70
C GLU A 44 -20.13 11.18 1.60
N LYS A 45 -19.11 10.50 2.14
CA LYS A 45 -19.28 9.35 3.04
C LYS A 45 -18.11 9.22 4.01
N LEU A 46 -18.43 8.86 5.25
CA LEU A 46 -17.48 8.43 6.28
C LEU A 46 -17.94 7.10 6.84
N SER A 47 -17.03 6.15 6.98
CA SER A 47 -17.31 4.87 7.63
C SER A 47 -16.10 4.32 8.36
N ILE A 48 -16.33 3.67 9.51
CA ILE A 48 -15.27 2.95 10.22
C ILE A 48 -14.96 1.67 9.44
N ASN A 49 -13.75 1.60 8.89
CA ASN A 49 -13.22 0.43 8.20
C ASN A 49 -12.70 -0.61 9.20
N LEU A 50 -11.97 -0.14 10.22
CA LEU A 50 -11.40 -0.96 11.28
C LEU A 50 -11.50 -0.21 12.61
N LYS A 51 -11.88 -0.93 13.67
CA LYS A 51 -11.75 -0.51 15.06
C LYS A 51 -10.96 -1.56 15.82
N LYS A 52 -9.87 -1.15 16.47
CA LYS A 52 -8.98 -2.03 17.22
C LYS A 52 -8.79 -1.51 18.63
N LYS A 53 -9.09 -2.33 19.65
CA LYS A 53 -8.78 -1.99 21.04
C LYS A 53 -7.26 -1.98 21.23
N LEU A 54 -6.73 -0.94 21.85
CA LEU A 54 -5.31 -0.81 22.15
C LEU A 54 -4.98 -1.41 23.52
N SER A 55 -3.70 -1.62 23.78
CA SER A 55 -3.19 -1.98 25.12
C SER A 55 -3.35 -0.84 26.12
N LEU A 56 -3.49 0.39 25.64
CA LEU A 56 -3.78 1.59 26.42
C LEU A 56 -5.23 1.56 26.93
N GLU A 57 -5.42 1.86 28.21
CA GLU A 57 -6.72 1.76 28.86
C GLU A 57 -7.77 2.64 28.16
N ASN A 58 -8.86 2.03 27.71
CA ASN A 58 -9.99 2.66 27.02
C ASN A 58 -9.67 3.34 25.68
N TRP A 59 -8.47 3.14 25.12
CA TRP A 59 -8.14 3.65 23.80
C TRP A 59 -8.43 2.64 22.69
N TYR A 60 -8.89 3.17 21.57
CA TYR A 60 -9.14 2.44 20.33
C TYR A 60 -8.42 3.13 19.18
N GLY A 61 -7.83 2.33 18.28
CA GLY A 61 -7.39 2.78 16.97
C GLY A 61 -8.48 2.58 15.94
N TYR A 62 -8.60 3.54 15.03
CA TYR A 62 -9.60 3.58 13.97
C TYR A 62 -8.92 3.73 12.62
N ILE A 63 -9.41 2.98 11.63
CA ILE A 63 -9.24 3.32 10.21
C ILE A 63 -10.59 3.81 9.72
N ILE A 64 -10.63 5.04 9.23
CA ILE A 64 -11.83 5.68 8.71
C ILE A 64 -11.71 5.77 7.19
N ASP A 65 -12.65 5.17 6.48
CA ASP A 65 -12.80 5.37 5.03
C ASP A 65 -13.49 6.72 4.81
N VAL A 66 -12.84 7.57 4.01
CA VAL A 66 -13.28 8.91 3.64
C VAL A 66 -13.52 8.97 2.15
N GLU A 67 -14.77 9.16 1.74
CA GLU A 67 -15.13 9.50 0.37
C GLU A 67 -15.51 10.99 0.33
N ALA A 68 -14.79 11.79 -0.43
CA ALA A 68 -15.02 13.24 -0.49
C ALA A 68 -14.84 13.77 -1.92
N LYS A 69 -15.41 14.93 -2.20
CA LYS A 69 -15.15 15.70 -3.42
C LYS A 69 -14.22 16.87 -3.12
N ILE A 70 -13.18 17.01 -3.95
CA ILE A 70 -12.29 18.16 -3.97
C ILE A 70 -12.25 18.71 -5.39
N ALA A 71 -12.73 19.95 -5.59
CA ALA A 71 -12.81 20.58 -6.91
C ALA A 71 -13.42 19.64 -7.98
N ASP A 72 -14.60 19.10 -7.66
CA ASP A 72 -15.40 18.15 -8.48
C ASP A 72 -14.77 16.78 -8.75
N LYS A 73 -13.60 16.48 -8.19
CA LYS A 73 -13.01 15.15 -8.22
C LYS A 73 -13.37 14.36 -6.96
N SER A 74 -14.00 13.21 -7.13
CA SER A 74 -14.19 12.26 -6.04
C SER A 74 -12.85 11.63 -5.66
N ILE A 75 -12.53 11.68 -4.38
CA ILE A 75 -11.36 11.08 -3.76
C ILE A 75 -11.81 10.03 -2.76
N LYS A 76 -11.05 8.94 -2.67
CA LYS A 76 -11.15 7.95 -1.61
C LYS A 76 -9.85 7.98 -0.83
N ALA A 77 -9.95 8.09 0.48
CA ALA A 77 -8.80 8.10 1.38
C ALA A 77 -9.12 7.29 2.63
N LYS A 78 -8.06 6.89 3.34
CA LYS A 78 -8.15 6.29 4.67
C LYS A 78 -7.46 7.22 5.64
N ASP A 79 -8.13 7.55 6.74
CA ASP A 79 -7.49 8.20 7.88
C ASP A 79 -7.28 7.21 9.02
N VAL A 80 -6.18 7.38 9.75
CA VAL A 80 -5.88 6.59 10.96
C VAL A 80 -5.77 7.53 12.14
N LEU A 81 -6.61 7.28 13.15
CA LEU A 81 -6.64 8.07 14.36
C LEU A 81 -6.89 7.17 15.58
N PHE A 82 -6.70 7.74 16.75
CA PHE A 82 -6.91 7.07 18.03
C PHE A 82 -7.90 7.87 18.88
N SER A 83 -8.73 7.18 19.66
CA SER A 83 -9.66 7.84 20.57
C SER A 83 -9.93 7.01 21.81
N ASN A 84 -10.15 7.70 22.92
CA ASN A 84 -10.69 7.12 24.16
C ASN A 84 -12.14 7.54 24.44
N GLY A 85 -12.79 8.23 23.50
CA GLY A 85 -14.18 8.71 23.63
C GLY A 85 -14.32 10.11 24.22
N THR A 86 -13.21 10.68 24.69
CA THR A 86 -13.11 12.08 25.12
C THR A 86 -12.15 12.86 24.23
N PHE A 87 -11.02 12.25 23.84
CA PHE A 87 -9.99 12.87 23.03
C PHE A 87 -9.77 12.10 21.72
N ILE A 88 -9.41 12.83 20.67
CA ILE A 88 -8.86 12.27 19.43
C ILE A 88 -7.36 12.57 19.44
N ALA A 89 -6.55 11.54 19.18
CA ALA A 89 -5.14 11.69 18.87
C ALA A 89 -4.89 11.25 17.43
N PRO A 90 -4.37 12.13 16.54
CA PRO A 90 -4.01 11.74 15.18
C PRO A 90 -2.75 10.87 15.16
N GLU A 91 -1.99 10.82 16.26
CA GLU A 91 -0.77 10.04 16.39
C GLU A 91 -0.59 9.61 17.85
N LEU A 92 -0.08 8.41 18.05
CA LEU A 92 0.39 7.92 19.35
C LEU A 92 1.75 7.26 19.12
N LEU A 93 2.78 7.75 19.81
CA LEU A 93 4.14 7.21 19.73
C LEU A 93 4.47 6.47 21.02
N ASP A 94 5.05 5.29 20.88
CA ASP A 94 5.68 4.59 22.00
C ASP A 94 6.99 5.30 22.36
N ILE A 95 7.09 5.80 23.60
CA ILE A 95 8.22 6.61 24.05
C ILE A 95 9.55 5.83 24.11
N ASN A 96 9.48 4.51 24.30
CA ASN A 96 10.68 3.69 24.47
C ASN A 96 11.28 3.29 23.12
N THR A 97 10.43 3.09 22.12
CA THR A 97 10.83 2.61 20.79
C THR A 97 10.78 3.68 19.72
N GLY A 98 10.11 4.81 19.99
CA GLY A 98 9.81 5.86 19.00
C GLY A 98 8.79 5.44 17.94
N LYS A 99 8.22 4.23 18.01
CA LYS A 99 7.34 3.69 16.97
C LYS A 99 5.93 4.24 17.09
N SER A 100 5.30 4.46 15.95
CA SER A 100 3.90 4.86 15.89
C SER A 100 2.97 3.68 16.11
N LEU A 101 1.91 3.88 16.88
CA LEU A 101 0.83 2.89 17.02
C LEU A 101 0.00 2.75 15.72
N LYS A 102 0.22 3.58 14.69
CA LYS A 102 -0.38 3.34 13.36
C LYS A 102 0.20 2.10 12.70
N ASP A 103 1.42 1.70 13.06
CA ASP A 103 2.07 0.51 12.50
C ASP A 103 1.27 -0.76 12.81
N ILE A 104 0.62 -0.83 13.97
CA ILE A 104 -0.24 -1.97 14.34
C ILE A 104 -1.66 -1.89 13.74
N MET A 105 -1.97 -0.79 13.05
CA MET A 105 -3.23 -0.59 12.34
C MET A 105 -3.13 -1.02 10.87
N THR A 106 -1.93 -1.04 10.28
CA THR A 106 -1.75 -1.44 8.88
C THR A 106 -2.30 -2.85 8.63
N PRO A 107 -3.18 -3.04 7.63
CA PRO A 107 -3.67 -4.35 7.26
C PRO A 107 -2.55 -5.31 6.83
N THR A 108 -2.66 -6.57 7.21
CA THR A 108 -1.77 -7.63 6.74
C THR A 108 -2.21 -8.16 5.38
N LEU A 109 -1.27 -8.64 4.57
CA LEU A 109 -1.58 -9.25 3.27
C LEU A 109 -2.27 -10.59 3.45
N THR A 110 -3.32 -10.82 2.66
CA THR A 110 -3.98 -12.11 2.52
C THR A 110 -3.41 -12.90 1.34
N SER A 111 -3.90 -14.12 1.12
CA SER A 111 -3.39 -15.01 0.05
C SER A 111 -3.51 -14.42 -1.37
N LYS A 112 -4.44 -13.48 -1.60
CA LYS A 112 -4.62 -12.84 -2.91
C LYS A 112 -3.41 -12.00 -3.37
N TYR A 113 -2.54 -11.58 -2.45
CA TYR A 113 -1.33 -10.82 -2.76
C TYR A 113 -0.17 -11.71 -3.25
N TYR A 114 -0.36 -13.03 -3.28
CA TYR A 114 0.64 -14.00 -3.74
C TYR A 114 0.27 -14.58 -5.11
N ASP A 115 -0.24 -13.73 -6.01
CA ASP A 115 -0.59 -14.12 -7.38
C ASP A 115 0.66 -14.41 -8.21
N LYS A 116 0.68 -15.56 -8.88
CA LYS A 116 1.76 -16.00 -9.77
C LYS A 116 2.10 -14.97 -10.86
N LYS A 117 1.14 -14.18 -11.33
CA LYS A 117 1.40 -13.12 -12.33
C LYS A 117 2.37 -12.05 -11.81
N ARG A 118 2.34 -11.79 -10.50
CA ARG A 118 3.22 -10.84 -9.82
C ARG A 118 4.52 -11.45 -9.32
N LEU A 119 4.69 -12.78 -9.41
CA LEU A 119 5.92 -13.45 -9.02
C LEU A 119 7.05 -13.10 -10.02
N ILE A 120 8.09 -12.42 -9.54
CA ILE A 120 9.23 -11.99 -10.38
C ILE A 120 10.53 -12.72 -10.05
N ALA A 121 10.65 -13.33 -8.86
CA ALA A 121 11.81 -14.13 -8.48
C ALA A 121 11.44 -15.17 -7.42
N GLY A 122 12.23 -16.25 -7.38
CA GLY A 122 12.10 -17.29 -6.36
C GLY A 122 11.04 -18.36 -6.68
N ASN A 123 10.54 -19.02 -5.64
CA ASN A 123 9.65 -20.18 -5.73
C ASN A 123 8.28 -19.84 -5.14
N GLU A 124 7.20 -19.94 -5.93
CA GLU A 124 5.83 -19.63 -5.48
C GLU A 124 5.37 -20.43 -4.24
N ASN A 125 5.95 -21.62 -4.04
CA ASN A 125 5.65 -22.53 -2.93
C ASN A 125 6.58 -22.31 -1.72
N ALA A 126 7.45 -21.30 -1.77
CA ALA A 126 8.29 -20.91 -0.65
C ALA A 126 7.44 -20.52 0.56
N LYS A 127 7.96 -20.86 1.75
CA LYS A 127 7.38 -20.43 3.03
C LYS A 127 7.54 -18.92 3.20
N ASP A 128 8.72 -18.40 2.90
CA ASP A 128 9.01 -16.98 3.02
C ASP A 128 8.54 -16.24 1.77
N LYS A 129 7.72 -15.21 1.97
CA LYS A 129 7.12 -14.43 0.88
C LYS A 129 7.37 -12.95 1.09
N ILE A 130 7.80 -12.30 0.03
CA ILE A 130 8.03 -10.86 -0.04
C ILE A 130 7.07 -10.28 -1.05
N VAL A 131 6.41 -9.18 -0.68
CA VAL A 131 5.62 -8.37 -1.61
C VAL A 131 6.18 -6.96 -1.59
N ILE A 132 6.46 -6.40 -2.78
CA ILE A 132 6.93 -5.02 -2.92
C ILE A 132 5.96 -4.24 -3.82
N PHE A 133 5.48 -3.11 -3.30
CA PHE A 133 4.82 -2.06 -4.08
C PHE A 133 5.83 -1.00 -4.45
N SER A 134 5.96 -0.71 -5.75
CA SER A 134 7.09 0.08 -6.22
C SER A 134 6.79 0.94 -7.43
N ASP A 135 7.51 2.06 -7.52
CA ASP A 135 7.50 3.00 -8.64
C ASP A 135 8.85 2.90 -9.35
N PRO A 136 8.91 2.70 -10.69
CA PRO A 136 10.16 2.58 -11.43
C PRO A 136 11.01 3.86 -11.44
N LEU A 137 10.45 5.03 -11.12
CA LEU A 137 11.16 6.31 -11.09
C LEU A 137 11.38 6.86 -9.68
N CYS A 138 11.01 6.12 -8.63
CA CYS A 138 11.29 6.54 -7.26
C CYS A 138 12.77 6.27 -6.93
N PRO A 139 13.54 7.29 -6.49
CA PRO A 139 14.98 7.13 -6.20
C PRO A 139 15.28 5.99 -5.20
N PHE A 140 14.50 5.89 -4.12
CA PHE A 140 14.67 4.81 -3.15
C PHE A 140 14.36 3.41 -3.74
N CYS A 141 13.46 3.32 -4.72
CA CYS A 141 13.14 2.05 -5.36
C CYS A 141 14.26 1.60 -6.30
N ILE A 142 14.91 2.55 -6.98
CA ILE A 142 16.04 2.32 -7.89
C ILE A 142 17.17 1.60 -7.17
N ASP A 143 17.49 2.01 -5.95
CA ASP A 143 18.52 1.33 -5.14
C ASP A 143 18.01 0.01 -4.54
N TYR A 144 16.81 0.04 -3.94
CA TYR A 144 16.33 -1.04 -3.08
C TYR A 144 15.81 -2.28 -3.82
N VAL A 145 15.04 -2.10 -4.90
CA VAL A 145 14.38 -3.24 -5.57
C VAL A 145 15.39 -4.21 -6.21
N PRO A 146 16.45 -3.75 -6.91
CA PRO A 146 17.50 -4.64 -7.41
C PRO A 146 18.16 -5.48 -6.32
N GLU A 147 18.38 -4.89 -5.14
CA GLU A 147 19.00 -5.56 -3.99
C GLU A 147 18.14 -6.75 -3.52
N VAL A 148 16.85 -6.52 -3.31
CA VAL A 148 15.92 -7.58 -2.89
C VAL A 148 15.77 -8.66 -3.98
N ILE A 149 15.68 -8.27 -5.26
CA ILE A 149 15.63 -9.24 -6.38
C ILE A 149 16.88 -10.13 -6.37
N LYS A 150 18.07 -9.54 -6.20
CA LYS A 150 19.33 -10.27 -6.16
C LYS A 150 19.37 -11.25 -4.98
N PHE A 151 19.02 -10.80 -3.79
CA PHE A 151 18.96 -11.63 -2.59
C PHE A 151 18.01 -12.83 -2.77
N VAL A 152 16.82 -12.59 -3.33
CA VAL A 152 15.84 -13.66 -3.57
C VAL A 152 16.35 -14.65 -4.62
N LYS A 153 17.07 -14.18 -5.66
CA LYS A 153 17.69 -15.08 -6.65
C LYS A 153 18.75 -15.99 -6.02
N GLU A 154 19.51 -15.50 -5.03
CA GLU A 154 20.47 -16.30 -4.25
C GLU A 154 19.75 -17.34 -3.36
N HIS A 155 18.54 -17.03 -2.89
CA HIS A 155 17.71 -17.90 -2.04
C HIS A 155 16.48 -18.48 -2.77
N LYS A 156 16.57 -18.68 -4.09
CA LYS A 156 15.42 -18.91 -4.99
C LYS A 156 14.49 -20.06 -4.63
N ASN A 157 14.98 -21.06 -3.88
CA ASN A 157 14.17 -22.21 -3.48
C ASN A 157 13.35 -21.95 -2.22
N LYS A 158 13.75 -20.95 -1.41
CA LYS A 158 13.24 -20.71 -0.06
C LYS A 158 12.39 -19.45 0.06
N ILE A 159 12.48 -18.53 -0.91
CA ILE A 159 11.78 -17.24 -0.90
C ILE A 159 10.98 -17.07 -2.19
N ALA A 160 9.81 -16.43 -2.11
CA ALA A 160 9.04 -15.92 -3.23
C ALA A 160 9.02 -14.39 -3.20
N LEU A 161 9.30 -13.74 -4.33
CA LEU A 161 9.18 -12.28 -4.48
C LEU A 161 8.09 -11.92 -5.46
N TYR A 162 7.10 -11.20 -4.95
CA TYR A 162 6.00 -10.63 -5.70
C TYR A 162 6.18 -9.12 -5.83
N TYR A 163 5.92 -8.60 -7.02
CA TYR A 163 6.08 -7.20 -7.36
C TYR A 163 4.76 -6.63 -7.86
N TYR A 164 4.38 -5.47 -7.32
CA TYR A 164 3.17 -4.73 -7.68
C TYR A 164 3.54 -3.33 -8.15
N HIS A 165 3.00 -2.96 -9.32
CA HIS A 165 3.19 -1.62 -9.86
C HIS A 165 2.43 -0.59 -9.02
N PHE A 166 3.15 0.42 -8.53
CA PHE A 166 2.57 1.52 -7.76
C PHE A 166 3.16 2.88 -8.20
N PRO A 167 2.96 3.29 -9.46
CA PRO A 167 3.54 4.53 -9.98
C PRO A 167 2.92 5.75 -9.28
N LEU A 168 3.76 6.62 -8.71
CA LEU A 168 3.33 7.80 -7.95
C LEU A 168 3.08 8.97 -8.90
N LEU A 169 2.06 8.85 -9.76
CA LEU A 169 1.81 9.72 -10.92
C LEU A 169 1.78 11.22 -10.65
N ARG A 170 1.44 11.65 -9.44
CA ARG A 170 1.48 13.07 -9.04
C ARG A 170 2.91 13.62 -9.02
N ILE A 171 3.87 12.81 -8.60
CA ILE A 171 5.28 13.20 -8.49
C ILE A 171 6.15 12.64 -9.62
N HIS A 172 5.80 11.47 -10.17
CA HIS A 172 6.50 10.83 -11.29
C HIS A 172 5.52 10.48 -12.43
N PRO A 173 4.93 11.45 -13.15
CA PRO A 173 4.01 11.15 -14.26
C PRO A 173 4.64 10.28 -15.35
N ALA A 174 5.95 10.39 -15.61
CA ALA A 174 6.64 9.53 -16.58
C ALA A 174 6.59 8.03 -16.20
N ALA A 175 6.38 7.70 -14.92
CA ALA A 175 6.28 6.33 -14.45
C ALA A 175 5.08 5.59 -15.05
N GLU A 176 4.04 6.30 -15.50
CA GLU A 176 2.89 5.68 -16.19
C GLU A 176 3.35 4.95 -17.46
N THR A 177 4.10 5.65 -18.33
CA THR A 177 4.57 5.09 -19.60
C THR A 177 5.61 4.01 -19.37
N ILE A 178 6.55 4.20 -18.44
CA ILE A 178 7.54 3.16 -18.09
C ILE A 178 6.85 1.90 -17.58
N THR A 179 5.88 2.04 -16.68
CA THR A 179 5.12 0.91 -16.13
C THR A 179 4.36 0.16 -17.22
N LYS A 180 3.67 0.87 -18.12
CA LYS A 180 2.99 0.22 -19.27
C LYS A 180 3.98 -0.53 -20.17
N ALA A 181 5.13 0.09 -20.46
CA ALA A 181 6.17 -0.53 -21.27
C ALA A 181 6.78 -1.78 -20.58
N MET A 182 6.93 -1.78 -19.25
CA MET A 182 7.32 -2.97 -18.47
C MET A 182 6.35 -4.13 -18.68
N VAL A 183 5.05 -3.89 -18.55
CA VAL A 183 4.02 -4.93 -18.71
C VAL A 183 4.02 -5.46 -20.15
N ILE A 184 4.11 -4.59 -21.16
CA ILE A 184 4.21 -5.01 -22.57
C ILE A 184 5.47 -5.85 -22.79
N ALA A 185 6.63 -5.39 -22.32
CA ALA A 185 7.89 -6.11 -22.45
C ALA A 185 7.82 -7.50 -21.79
N LYS A 186 7.20 -7.59 -20.60
CA LYS A 186 6.93 -8.85 -19.90
C LYS A 186 6.08 -9.79 -20.75
N ASN A 187 4.99 -9.28 -21.31
CA ASN A 187 4.07 -10.03 -22.18
C ASN A 187 4.75 -10.49 -23.48
N LYS A 188 5.72 -9.72 -23.99
CA LYS A 188 6.59 -10.09 -25.13
C LYS A 188 7.75 -11.02 -24.73
N GLY A 189 7.83 -11.45 -23.47
CA GLY A 189 8.81 -12.43 -23.00
C GLY A 189 10.17 -11.85 -22.58
N VAL A 190 10.28 -10.54 -22.37
CA VAL A 190 11.50 -9.93 -21.83
C VAL A 190 11.67 -10.39 -20.38
N LYS A 191 12.66 -11.27 -20.16
CA LYS A 191 13.02 -11.77 -18.82
C LYS A 191 13.60 -10.67 -17.95
N ASP A 192 13.33 -10.77 -16.65
CA ASP A 192 13.86 -9.91 -15.59
C ASP A 192 13.58 -8.41 -15.85
N ILE A 193 12.41 -8.09 -16.40
CA ILE A 193 12.09 -6.72 -16.83
C ILE A 193 12.13 -5.73 -15.66
N GLU A 194 11.64 -6.12 -14.48
CA GLU A 194 11.66 -5.29 -13.28
C GLU A 194 13.10 -4.93 -12.90
N LEU A 195 14.00 -5.91 -12.85
CA LEU A 195 15.42 -5.68 -12.57
C LEU A 195 16.08 -4.80 -13.62
N LYS A 196 15.84 -5.05 -14.91
CA LYS A 196 16.42 -4.29 -16.01
C LYS A 196 15.99 -2.82 -15.98
N VAL A 197 14.73 -2.56 -15.66
CA VAL A 197 14.21 -1.18 -15.57
C VAL A 197 14.81 -0.44 -14.39
N TYR A 198 14.91 -1.08 -13.22
CA TYR A 198 15.56 -0.42 -12.08
C TYR A 198 17.06 -0.20 -12.26
N GLN A 199 17.72 -0.99 -13.11
CA GLN A 199 19.13 -0.78 -13.47
C GLN A 199 19.33 0.16 -14.66
N ALA A 200 18.25 0.56 -15.34
CA ALA A 200 18.32 1.45 -16.48
C ALA A 200 18.37 2.90 -16.01
N ASP A 201 19.36 3.64 -16.51
CA ASP A 201 19.49 5.07 -16.23
C ASP A 201 18.68 5.88 -17.25
N PHE A 202 17.51 6.37 -16.81
CA PHE A 202 16.62 7.20 -17.60
C PHE A 202 16.94 8.70 -17.53
N GLU A 203 17.71 9.15 -16.51
CA GLU A 203 17.96 10.58 -16.26
C GLU A 203 18.59 11.32 -17.46
N PRO A 204 19.50 10.72 -18.26
CA PRO A 204 20.05 11.38 -19.45
C PRO A 204 19.01 11.67 -20.54
N PHE A 205 17.83 11.05 -20.48
CA PHE A 205 16.80 11.16 -21.51
C PHE A 205 15.64 12.07 -21.09
N PHE A 206 15.19 11.98 -19.85
CA PHE A 206 14.08 12.76 -19.34
C PHE A 206 14.07 12.83 -17.80
N ASP A 207 13.43 13.85 -17.26
CA ASP A 207 13.15 13.94 -15.82
C ASP A 207 11.84 13.23 -15.44
N SER A 208 11.64 12.92 -14.16
CA SER A 208 10.48 12.18 -13.68
C SER A 208 9.12 12.86 -13.98
N LYS A 209 9.11 14.16 -14.29
CA LYS A 209 7.94 14.98 -14.61
C LYS A 209 7.60 15.01 -16.10
N GLU A 210 8.40 14.37 -16.95
CA GLU A 210 8.13 14.25 -18.38
C GLU A 210 6.75 13.62 -18.64
N THR A 211 6.07 14.09 -19.69
CA THR A 211 4.72 13.67 -20.06
C THR A 211 4.59 13.22 -21.52
N SER A 212 5.59 13.48 -22.38
CA SER A 212 5.64 12.94 -23.73
C SER A 212 5.88 11.43 -23.71
N LYS A 213 4.82 10.68 -24.04
CA LYS A 213 4.87 9.22 -24.13
C LYS A 213 5.90 8.75 -25.15
N GLU A 214 6.04 9.48 -26.26
CA GLU A 214 6.98 9.18 -27.34
C GLU A 214 8.42 9.22 -26.83
N LYS A 215 8.80 10.32 -26.17
CA LYS A 215 10.15 10.50 -25.62
C LYS A 215 10.48 9.48 -24.54
N ILE A 216 9.52 9.21 -23.64
CA ILE A 216 9.70 8.20 -22.57
C ILE A 216 9.86 6.80 -23.19
N LEU A 217 9.02 6.44 -24.16
CA LEU A 217 9.04 5.14 -24.80
C LEU A 217 10.29 4.93 -25.66
N GLU A 218 10.78 5.95 -26.34
CA GLU A 218 12.03 5.89 -27.10
C GLU A 218 13.21 5.56 -26.19
N ALA A 219 13.33 6.25 -25.06
CA ALA A 219 14.36 5.97 -24.05
C ALA A 219 14.23 4.55 -23.48
N PHE A 220 13.00 4.11 -23.15
CA PHE A 220 12.74 2.74 -22.70
C PHE A 220 13.18 1.70 -23.72
N ASN A 221 12.74 1.83 -24.97
CA ASN A 221 13.10 0.91 -26.05
C ASN A 221 14.61 0.85 -26.27
N LYS A 222 15.29 1.99 -26.20
CA LYS A 222 16.74 2.07 -26.33
C LYS A 222 17.47 1.35 -25.19
N LEU A 223 17.08 1.59 -23.94
CA LEU A 223 17.74 1.04 -22.75
C LEU A 223 17.45 -0.45 -22.56
N ILE A 224 16.19 -0.85 -22.73
CA ILE A 224 15.72 -2.22 -22.50
C ILE A 224 15.88 -3.10 -23.74
N LYS A 225 16.17 -2.49 -24.91
CA LYS A 225 16.33 -3.13 -26.22
C LYS A 225 15.04 -3.80 -26.68
N THR A 226 13.97 -3.01 -26.70
CA THR A 226 12.64 -3.40 -27.18
C THR A 226 12.21 -2.54 -28.36
N ASP A 227 11.15 -2.95 -29.05
CA ASP A 227 10.57 -2.29 -30.22
C ASP A 227 9.09 -1.93 -29.99
N ILE A 228 8.73 -1.62 -28.75
CA ILE A 228 7.35 -1.33 -28.35
C ILE A 228 6.87 -0.07 -29.07
N LYS A 229 5.69 -0.14 -29.66
CA LYS A 229 5.10 0.99 -30.38
C LYS A 229 4.15 1.77 -29.49
N LEU A 230 3.95 3.04 -29.82
CA LEU A 230 3.16 3.96 -29.02
C LEU A 230 1.70 3.48 -28.87
N GLU A 231 1.13 2.91 -29.93
CA GLU A 231 -0.23 2.36 -29.94
C GLU A 231 -0.42 1.18 -28.97
N GLU A 232 0.65 0.45 -28.64
CA GLU A 232 0.57 -0.67 -27.69
C GLU A 232 0.33 -0.17 -26.25
N LEU A 233 0.74 1.07 -25.93
CA LEU A 233 0.51 1.67 -24.62
C LEU A 233 -0.97 1.98 -24.33
N GLU A 234 -1.82 1.98 -25.37
CA GLU A 234 -3.24 2.30 -25.25
C GLU A 234 -4.13 1.08 -24.99
N ASP A 235 -3.56 -0.13 -24.92
CA ASP A 235 -4.30 -1.34 -24.59
C ASP A 235 -4.97 -1.20 -23.21
N LYS A 236 -6.29 -1.43 -23.18
CA LYS A 236 -7.10 -1.37 -21.97
C LYS A 236 -6.65 -2.40 -20.94
N LYS A 237 -6.16 -3.57 -21.36
CA LYS A 237 -5.71 -4.63 -20.45
C LYS A 237 -4.52 -4.19 -19.59
N LEU A 238 -3.61 -3.39 -20.16
CA LEU A 238 -2.48 -2.83 -19.41
C LEU A 238 -2.96 -1.93 -18.28
N ARG A 239 -3.96 -1.08 -18.58
CA ARG A 239 -4.55 -0.19 -17.57
C ARG A 239 -5.24 -0.98 -16.47
N GLU A 240 -5.94 -2.06 -16.81
CA GLU A 240 -6.62 -2.92 -15.83
C GLU A 240 -5.64 -3.58 -14.86
N GLU A 241 -4.53 -4.14 -15.36
CA GLU A 241 -3.49 -4.78 -14.52
C GLU A 241 -2.82 -3.78 -13.58
N ILE A 242 -2.42 -2.61 -14.09
CA ILE A 242 -1.78 -1.57 -13.28
C ILE A 242 -2.76 -1.00 -12.26
N PHE A 243 -4.02 -0.79 -12.65
CA PHE A 243 -5.06 -0.30 -11.75
C PHE A 243 -5.35 -1.32 -10.63
N GLU A 244 -5.38 -2.61 -10.95
CA GLU A 244 -5.52 -3.68 -9.95
C GLU A 244 -4.37 -3.62 -8.94
N ASP A 245 -3.13 -3.50 -9.40
CA ASP A 245 -1.97 -3.42 -8.51
C ASP A 245 -2.01 -2.20 -7.58
N VAL A 246 -2.37 -1.03 -8.11
CA VAL A 246 -2.54 0.20 -7.32
C VAL A 246 -3.67 0.04 -6.30
N ALA A 247 -4.83 -0.46 -6.71
CA ALA A 247 -5.97 -0.69 -5.82
C ALA A 247 -5.62 -1.68 -4.70
N MET A 248 -4.85 -2.73 -5.00
CA MET A 248 -4.36 -3.68 -4.00
C MET A 248 -3.43 -3.02 -2.98
N GLY A 249 -2.57 -2.08 -3.42
CA GLY A 249 -1.72 -1.29 -2.53
C GLY A 249 -2.51 -0.32 -1.65
N GLU A 250 -3.51 0.36 -2.22
CA GLU A 250 -4.40 1.26 -1.48
C GLU A 250 -5.20 0.52 -0.39
N GLU A 251 -5.64 -0.72 -0.68
CA GLU A 251 -6.35 -1.57 0.27
C GLU A 251 -5.53 -1.83 1.55
N VAL A 252 -4.22 -2.04 1.41
CA VAL A 252 -3.28 -2.26 2.53
C VAL A 252 -2.53 -0.99 2.92
N MET A 253 -3.07 0.17 2.55
CA MET A 253 -2.61 1.49 2.97
C MET A 253 -1.16 1.82 2.56
N VAL A 254 -0.74 1.39 1.37
CA VAL A 254 0.50 1.87 0.75
C VAL A 254 0.38 3.38 0.48
N GLN A 255 1.26 4.17 1.11
CA GLN A 255 1.28 5.64 0.98
C GLN A 255 2.51 6.15 0.20
N GLY A 256 3.43 5.26 -0.17
CA GLY A 256 4.67 5.60 -0.85
C GLY A 256 5.47 4.36 -1.22
N THR A 257 6.54 4.56 -1.97
CA THR A 257 7.37 3.49 -2.51
C THR A 257 8.85 3.68 -2.12
N PRO A 258 9.62 2.60 -1.91
CA PRO A 258 9.14 1.22 -1.88
C PRO A 258 8.38 0.97 -0.57
N THR A 259 7.27 0.21 -0.68
CA THR A 259 6.62 -0.40 0.48
C THR A 259 6.78 -1.91 0.38
N ILE A 260 7.33 -2.52 1.42
CA ILE A 260 7.61 -3.96 1.48
C ILE A 260 6.81 -4.63 2.59
N PHE A 261 6.33 -5.84 2.28
CA PHE A 261 5.71 -6.75 3.23
C PHE A 261 6.49 -8.06 3.25
N ILE A 262 6.70 -8.59 4.46
CA ILE A 262 7.36 -9.86 4.72
C ILE A 262 6.36 -10.79 5.40
N ASN A 263 6.06 -11.93 4.78
CA ASN A 263 5.11 -12.92 5.29
C ASN A 263 3.75 -12.32 5.68
N GLY A 264 3.32 -11.30 4.94
CA GLY A 264 2.05 -10.61 5.12
C GLY A 264 2.08 -9.40 6.04
N GLU A 265 3.18 -9.16 6.77
CA GLU A 265 3.32 -7.98 7.63
C GLU A 265 4.15 -6.90 6.94
N GLN A 266 3.74 -5.63 7.06
CA GLN A 266 4.53 -4.53 6.51
C GLN A 266 5.85 -4.41 7.26
N ASP A 267 6.96 -4.38 6.53
CA ASP A 267 8.28 -4.10 7.10
C ASP A 267 8.68 -2.65 6.86
N LYS A 268 8.52 -1.82 7.91
CA LYS A 268 8.92 -0.42 7.89
C LYS A 268 10.44 -0.23 7.83
N SER A 269 11.21 -1.19 8.35
CA SER A 269 12.68 -1.12 8.38
C SER A 269 13.29 -1.31 6.99
N LYS A 270 12.61 -2.06 6.12
CA LYS A 270 13.10 -2.50 4.81
C LYS A 270 14.34 -3.40 4.89
N LEU A 271 14.63 -3.99 6.04
CA LEU A 271 15.81 -4.83 6.26
C LEU A 271 15.45 -6.28 6.60
N LYS A 272 14.20 -6.58 6.98
CA LYS A 272 13.82 -7.91 7.44
C LYS A 272 13.97 -9.00 6.38
N TYR A 273 14.01 -8.62 5.10
CA TYR A 273 14.16 -9.59 4.01
C TYR A 273 15.50 -10.34 4.10
N GLU A 274 16.54 -9.72 4.66
CA GLU A 274 17.88 -10.32 4.85
C GLU A 274 17.87 -11.49 5.85
N GLU A 275 16.86 -11.57 6.71
CA GLU A 275 16.74 -12.61 7.71
C GLU A 275 16.07 -13.89 7.19
N LEU A 276 15.51 -13.84 5.98
CA LEU A 276 14.75 -14.92 5.34
C LEU A 276 15.66 -15.95 4.69
N GLY A 277 15.06 -17.06 4.22
CA GLY A 277 15.80 -18.06 3.45
C GLY A 277 16.78 -18.89 4.30
N LYS A 278 16.58 -18.91 5.61
CA LYS A 278 17.28 -19.80 6.55
C LYS A 278 16.72 -21.21 6.44
#